data_AF-A0A0U1TYG6-F1
#
_entry.id   AF-A0A0U1TYG6-F1
#
_cell.length_a   1.000
_cell.length_b   1.000
_cell.length_c   1.000
_cell.angle_alpha   90.00
_cell.angle_beta   90.00
_cell.angle_gamma   90.00
#
_symmetry.space_group_name_H-M   'P 1'
#
loop_
_entity.id
_entity.type
_entity.pdbx_description
1 polymer ?
#
loop_
_entity_poly.entity_id
_entity_poly.type
_entity_poly.pdbx_seq_one_letter_code
_entity_poly.pdbx_strand_id
1 'polypeptide(L)' 'VKTSWLDGKHVVFGQVIEGMDVVKKIEGFGSQSGKTSKKIVVADCNQL' A
#
# COMPACT_ATOMS: atom_id res chain seq x y z
N VAL A 1 10.83 -5.58 -3.37
CA VAL A 1 11.16 -6.95 -2.92
C VAL A 1 9.86 -7.74 -2.82
N LYS A 2 9.80 -8.98 -3.31
CA LYS A 2 8.60 -9.81 -3.18
C LYS A 2 8.51 -10.36 -1.76
N THR A 3 7.34 -10.30 -1.14
CA THR A 3 7.12 -10.68 0.27
C THR A 3 6.70 -12.15 0.41
N SER A 4 7.46 -13.08 -0.16
CA SER A 4 7.11 -14.51 -0.22
C SER A 4 7.01 -15.20 1.15
N TRP A 5 7.57 -14.60 2.20
CA TRP A 5 7.43 -15.11 3.57
C TRP A 5 6.02 -14.93 4.17
N LEU A 6 5.12 -14.25 3.45
CA LEU A 6 3.70 -14.09 3.82
C LEU A 6 2.78 -15.10 3.12
N ASP A 7 3.30 -15.88 2.16
CA ASP A 7 2.53 -16.86 1.41
C ASP A 7 1.98 -17.93 2.36
N GLY A 8 0.68 -18.22 2.28
CA GLY A 8 -0.04 -19.13 3.17
C GLY A 8 -0.40 -18.58 4.55
N LYS A 9 0.14 -17.41 4.95
CA LYS A 9 -0.24 -16.70 6.20
C LYS A 9 -1.22 -15.55 5.95
N HIS A 10 -1.13 -14.92 4.79
CA HIS A 10 -2.06 -13.88 4.35
C HIS A 10 -2.70 -14.27 3.02
N VAL A 11 -4.02 -14.13 2.93
CA VAL A 11 -4.77 -14.40 1.70
C VAL A 11 -4.71 -13.17 0.80
N VAL A 12 -4.19 -13.35 -0.42
CA VAL A 12 -4.18 -12.31 -1.46
C VAL A 12 -5.56 -12.27 -2.11
N PHE A 13 -6.24 -11.13 -2.05
CA PHE A 13 -7.61 -10.97 -2.56
C PHE A 13 -7.72 -10.01 -3.77
N GLY A 14 -6.62 -9.40 -4.20
CA GLY A 14 -6.61 -8.46 -5.33
C GLY A 14 -5.23 -7.86 -5.58
N GLN A 15 -5.10 -7.13 -6.67
CA GLN A 15 -3.89 -6.39 -7.05
C GLN A 15 -4.25 -5.00 -7.56
N VAL A 16 -3.32 -4.06 -7.41
CA VAL A 16 -3.48 -2.69 -7.93
C VAL A 16 -3.33 -2.74 -9.46
N ILE A 17 -4.38 -2.36 -10.19
CA ILE A 17 -4.38 -2.32 -11.67
C ILE A 17 -3.87 -0.96 -12.17
N GLU A 18 -4.25 0.13 -11.49
CA GLU A 18 -3.89 1.51 -11.83
C GLU A 18 -3.48 2.29 -10.57
N GLY A 19 -2.68 3.35 -10.72
CA GLY A 19 -2.31 4.24 -9.61
C GLY A 19 -1.16 3.73 -8.72
N MET A 20 -0.33 2.80 -9.21
CA MET A 20 0.84 2.32 -8.45
C MET A 20 1.89 3.43 -8.17
N ASP A 21 1.85 4.53 -8.93
CA ASP A 21 2.66 5.73 -8.66
C ASP A 21 2.21 6.44 -7.38
N VAL A 22 0.91 6.48 -7.09
CA VAL A 22 0.36 7.02 -5.84
C VAL A 22 0.81 6.18 -4.66
N VAL A 23 0.77 4.85 -4.80
CA VAL A 23 1.26 3.91 -3.77
C VAL A 23 2.75 4.15 -3.48
N LYS A 24 3.58 4.34 -4.51
CA LYS A 24 5.01 4.68 -4.35
C LYS A 24 5.25 6.05 -3.70
N LYS A 25 4.44 7.06 -4.04
CA LYS A 25 4.51 8.37 -3.38
C LYS A 25 4.17 8.25 -1.90
N ILE A 26 3.15 7.47 -1.55
CA ILE A 26 2.77 7.16 -0.17
C ILE A 26 3.90 6.45 0.57
N GLU A 27 4.54 5.46 -0.05
CA GLU A 27 5.70 4.74 0.49
C GLU A 27 6.86 5.70 0.82
N GLY A 28 7.10 6.72 -0.02
CA GLY A 28 8.11 7.74 0.22
C GLY A 28 7.91 8.61 1.47
N PHE A 29 6.69 8.65 2.03
CA PHE A 29 6.43 9.32 3.31
C PHE A 29 6.53 8.39 4.52
N GLY A 30 6.76 7.09 4.29
CA GLY A 30 6.96 6.08 5.32
C GLY A 30 8.32 6.19 6.01
N SER A 31 8.48 5.44 7.09
CA SER A 31 9.76 5.26 7.80
C SER A 31 9.97 3.79 8.15
N GLN A 32 11.19 3.42 8.53
CA GLN A 32 11.52 2.03 8.88
C GLN A 32 10.70 1.51 10.09
N SER A 33 10.21 2.40 10.95
CA SER A 33 9.33 2.06 12.08
C SER A 33 7.86 1.92 11.67
N GLY A 34 7.51 2.16 10.40
CA GLY A 34 6.14 2.16 9.90
C GLY A 34 5.37 3.45 10.16
N LYS A 35 5.94 4.42 10.90
CA LYS A 35 5.29 5.72 11.14
C LYS A 35 5.43 6.61 9.91
N THR A 36 4.33 7.20 9.44
CA THR A 36 4.36 8.15 8.33
C THR A 36 4.74 9.55 8.81
N SER A 37 5.51 10.28 7.99
CA SER A 37 5.91 11.66 8.28
C SER A 37 4.76 12.66 8.09
N LYS A 38 3.76 12.28 7.28
CA LYS A 38 2.55 13.07 7.02
C LYS A 38 1.30 12.21 7.24
N LYS A 39 0.17 12.87 7.49
CA LYS A 39 -1.13 12.21 7.57
C LYS A 39 -1.58 11.82 6.16
N ILE A 40 -1.81 10.52 5.94
CA ILE A 40 -2.29 9.98 4.66
C ILE A 40 -3.72 9.50 4.89
N VAL A 41 -4.66 10.01 4.07
CA VAL A 41 -6.10 9.75 4.20
C VAL A 41 -6.65 9.37 2.84
N VAL A 42 -7.51 8.35 2.81
CA VAL A 42 -8.34 8.05 1.63
C VAL A 42 -9.53 9.01 1.69
N ALA A 43 -9.50 10.04 0.87
CA ALA A 43 -10.51 11.11 0.89
C ALA A 43 -11.84 10.67 0.25
N ASP A 44 -11.78 9.79 -0.74
CA ASP A 44 -12.93 9.27 -1.47
C ASP A 44 -12.59 7.88 -2.05
N CYS A 45 -13.58 6.99 -2.14
CA CYS A 45 -13.45 5.68 -2.77
C CYS A 45 -14.80 5.23 -3.37
N ASN A 46 -14.76 4.66 -4.57
CA ASN A 46 -15.94 4.18 -5.28
C ASN A 46 -15.65 2.86 -5.99
N GLN A 47 -16.70 2.13 -6.35
CA GLN A 47 -16.63 0.97 -7.23
C GLN A 47 -16.93 1.42 -8.66
N LEU A 48 -16.08 1.02 -9.60
CA LEU A 48 -16.34 1.15 -11.04
C LEU A 48 -17.14 -0.04 -11.56
#